data_AF-A0A4P5Z5N1-F1
#
_entry.id   AF-A0A4P5Z5N1-F1
#
_cell.length_a   1.000
_cell.length_b   1.000
_cell.length_c   1.000
_cell.angle_alpha   90.00
_cell.angle_beta   90.00
_cell.angle_gamma   90.00
#
_symmetry.space_group_name_H-M   'P 1'
#
loop_
_entity.id
_entity.type
_entity.pdbx_description
1 polymer ?
#
loop_
_entity_poly.entity_id
_entity_poly.type
_entity_poly.pdbx_seq_one_letter_code
_entity_poly.pdbx_strand_id
1 'polypeptide(L)' 'MPEMLGSGGVYFDPEQPADIANAMEKLLCCDKLRARNATTAYELAQAHSWKRCAGATFAFLARIVADGRH' A
#
# COMPACT_ATOMS: atom_id res chain seq x y z
N MET A 1 1.88 -9.50 1.09
CA MET A 1 2.01 -8.16 1.70
C MET A 1 0.67 -7.68 2.27
N PRO A 2 0.10 -8.34 3.30
CA PRO A 2 -1.13 -7.87 3.94
C PRO A 2 -1.04 -6.47 4.53
N GLU A 3 0.14 -6.09 5.00
CA GLU A 3 0.47 -4.78 5.57
C GLU A 3 0.36 -3.62 4.58
N MET A 4 0.57 -3.88 3.29
CA MET A 4 0.45 -2.88 2.23
C MET A 4 -0.93 -2.92 1.56
N LEU A 5 -1.39 -4.11 1.21
CA LEU A 5 -2.61 -4.28 0.43
C LEU A 5 -3.88 -4.11 1.27
N GLY A 6 -3.83 -4.50 2.54
CA GLY A 6 -4.97 -4.47 3.45
C GLY A 6 -6.21 -5.13 2.82
N SER A 7 -7.29 -4.35 2.71
CA SER A 7 -8.54 -4.74 2.03
C SER A 7 -8.72 -4.08 0.65
N GLY A 8 -7.69 -3.43 0.12
CA GLY A 8 -7.69 -2.71 -1.16
C GLY A 8 -7.37 -3.57 -2.38
N GLY A 9 -7.42 -4.91 -2.26
CA GLY A 9 -7.09 -5.81 -3.36
C GLY A 9 -7.50 -7.25 -3.12
N VAL A 10 -7.11 -8.12 -4.06
CA VAL A 10 -7.33 -9.57 -3.99
C VAL A 10 -5.97 -10.24 -3.82
N TYR A 11 -5.89 -11.19 -2.89
CA TYR A 11 -4.69 -11.99 -2.67
C TYR A 11 -4.61 -13.16 -3.64
N PHE A 12 -3.38 -13.53 -3.98
CA PHE A 12 -3.03 -14.68 -4.81
C PHE A 12 -1.65 -15.18 -4.37
N ASP A 13 -1.35 -16.44 -4.68
CA ASP A 13 -0.01 -17.01 -4.59
C ASP A 13 0.84 -16.57 -5.81
N PRO A 14 1.93 -15.81 -5.60
CA PRO A 14 2.77 -15.32 -6.70
C PRO A 14 3.54 -16.43 -7.43
N GLU A 15 3.66 -17.63 -6.85
CA GLU A 15 4.33 -18.79 -7.48
C GLU A 15 3.35 -19.67 -8.27
N GLN A 16 2.05 -19.33 -8.28
CA GLN A 16 1.00 -20.09 -8.96
C GLN A 16 0.33 -19.25 -10.05
N PRO A 17 0.72 -19.39 -11.34
CA PRO A 17 0.16 -18.60 -12.44
C PRO A 17 -1.37 -18.68 -12.57
N ALA A 18 -1.95 -19.84 -12.26
CA ALA A 18 -3.41 -20.02 -12.27
C ALA A 18 -4.11 -19.16 -11.21
N ASP A 19 -3.50 -18.98 -10.04
CA ASP A 19 -4.08 -18.17 -8.97
C ASP A 19 -4.01 -16.67 -9.29
N ILE A 20 -2.94 -16.23 -9.94
CA ILE A 20 -2.83 -14.88 -10.52
C ILE A 20 -3.97 -14.64 -11.53
N ALA A 21 -4.17 -15.57 -12.47
CA ALA A 21 -5.22 -15.47 -13.48
C ALA A 21 -6.62 -15.40 -12.84
N ASN A 22 -6.89 -16.24 -11.83
CA ASN A 22 -8.14 -16.23 -11.08
C ASN A 22 -8.38 -14.91 -10.35
N ALA A 23 -7.34 -14.32 -9.73
CA ALA A 23 -7.44 -13.03 -9.06
C ALA A 23 -7.74 -11.90 -10.06
N MET A 24 -7.11 -11.92 -11.24
CA MET A 24 -7.39 -10.99 -12.32
C MET A 24 -8.83 -11.14 -12.85
N GLU A 25 -9.29 -12.36 -13.10
CA GLU A 25 -10.65 -12.63 -13.57
C GLU A 25 -11.71 -12.13 -12.59
N LYS A 26 -11.53 -12.36 -11.28
CA LYS A 26 -12.41 -11.82 -10.24
C LYS A 26 -12.54 -10.29 -10.31
N LEU A 27 -11.43 -9.59 -10.56
CA LEU A 27 -11.42 -8.12 -10.69
C LEU A 27 -12.03 -7.65 -12.01
N LEU A 28 -11.85 -8.39 -13.10
CA LEU A 28 -12.43 -8.07 -14.41
C LEU A 28 -13.96 -8.26 -14.42
N CYS A 29 -14.44 -9.37 -13.85
CA CYS A 29 -15.85 -9.74 -13.89
C CYS A 29 -16.73 -9.07 -12.81
N CYS A 30 -16.13 -8.38 -11.83
CA CYS A 30 -16.88 -7.73 -10.74
C CYS A 30 -16.51 -6.25 -10.58
N ASP A 31 -17.24 -5.38 -11.27
CA ASP A 31 -17.04 -3.91 -11.24
C ASP A 31 -17.13 -3.32 -9.85
N LYS A 32 -18.06 -3.81 -9.01
CA LYS A 32 -18.24 -3.34 -7.63
C LYS A 32 -17.01 -3.65 -6.77
N LEU A 33 -16.46 -4.86 -6.90
CA LEU A 33 -15.24 -5.26 -6.20
C LEU A 33 -14.06 -4.40 -6.65
N ARG A 34 -13.91 -4.20 -7.96
CA ARG A 34 -12.84 -3.39 -8.54
C ARG A 34 -12.90 -1.94 -8.08
N ALA A 35 -14.09 -1.32 -8.09
CA ALA A 35 -14.27 0.04 -7.61
C ALA A 35 -13.95 0.19 -6.12
N ARG A 36 -14.45 -0.72 -5.28
CA ARG A 36 -14.14 -0.74 -3.85
C ARG A 36 -12.64 -0.84 -3.59
N ASN A 37 -11.98 -1.79 -4.26
CA ASN A 37 -10.54 -2.01 -4.12
C ASN A 37 -9.76 -0.77 -4.54
N ALA A 38 -10.12 -0.14 -5.66
CA ALA A 38 -9.46 1.08 -6.14
C ALA A 38 -9.57 2.24 -5.14
N THR A 39 -10.76 2.49 -4.58
CA THR A 39 -10.96 3.54 -3.56
C THR A 39 -10.15 3.25 -2.31
N THR A 40 -10.23 2.03 -1.77
CA THR A 40 -9.48 1.65 -0.57
C THR A 40 -7.96 1.70 -0.80
N ALA A 41 -7.47 1.21 -1.94
CA ALA A 41 -6.06 1.27 -2.28
C ALA A 41 -5.56 2.73 -2.41
N TYR A 42 -6.38 3.62 -2.99
CA TYR A 42 -6.07 5.04 -3.07
C TYR A 42 -5.93 5.66 -1.67
N GLU A 43 -6.87 5.40 -0.76
CA GLU A 43 -6.83 5.89 0.62
C GLU A 43 -5.60 5.39 1.38
N LEU A 44 -5.26 4.10 1.26
CA LEU A 44 -4.06 3.51 1.86
C LEU A 44 -2.78 4.16 1.33
N ALA A 45 -2.70 4.42 0.02
CA ALA A 45 -1.54 5.03 -0.60
C ALA A 45 -1.24 6.45 -0.06
N GLN A 46 -2.25 7.19 0.41
CA GLN A 46 -2.07 8.51 1.01
C GLN A 46 -1.16 8.47 2.25
N ALA A 47 -1.16 7.33 2.97
CA ALA A 47 -0.26 7.12 4.10
C ALA A 47 1.22 7.04 3.70
N HIS A 48 1.53 6.78 2.42
CA HIS A 48 2.89 6.61 1.90
C HIS A 48 3.28 7.70 0.90
N SER A 49 2.63 8.86 0.95
CA SER A 49 2.94 9.97 0.04
C SER A 49 4.38 10.46 0.19
N TRP A 50 5.01 10.82 -0.94
CA TRP A 50 6.37 11.37 -0.98
C TRP A 50 6.59 12.52 0.01
N LYS A 51 5.63 13.44 0.09
CA LYS A 51 5.68 14.57 1.02
C LYS A 51 5.77 14.12 2.48
N ARG A 52 4.94 13.15 2.89
CA ARG A 52 4.95 12.62 4.25
C ARG A 52 6.25 11.88 4.55
N CYS A 53 6.68 11.01 3.64
CA CYS A 53 7.90 10.22 3.81
C CYS A 53 9.14 11.14 3.92
N ALA A 54 9.28 12.12 3.04
CA ALA A 54 10.37 13.10 3.11
C ALA A 54 10.34 13.89 4.43
N GLY A 55 9.15 14.37 4.84
CA GLY A 55 8.97 15.07 6.11
C GLY A 55 9.36 14.22 7.33
N ALA A 56 8.97 12.94 7.35
CA ALA A 56 9.34 12.01 8.41
C ALA A 56 10.85 11.77 8.47
N THR A 57 11.51 11.62 7.32
CA THR A 57 12.97 11.48 7.25
C THR A 57 13.68 12.71 7.82
N PHE A 58 13.31 13.92 7.40
CA PHE A 58 13.94 15.14 7.92
C PHE A 58 13.66 15.36 9.41
N ALA A 59 12.44 15.07 9.88
CA ALA A 59 12.10 15.14 11.29
C ALA A 59 12.94 14.19 12.15
N PHE A 60 13.16 12.96 11.66
CA PHE A 60 14.03 11.99 12.32
C PHE A 60 15.47 12.50 12.40
N LEU A 61 16.03 13.01 11.30
CA LEU A 61 17.39 13.56 11.28
C LEU A 61 17.54 14.76 12.23
N ALA A 62 16.58 15.68 12.23
CA ALA A 62 16.58 16.83 13.12
C ALA A 62 16.56 16.40 14.60
N ARG A 63 15.79 15.36 14.94
CA ARG A 63 15.77 14.78 16.29
C ARG A 63 17.15 14.25 16.69
N ILE A 64 17.79 13.45 15.85
CA ILE A 64 19.13 12.90 16.14
C ILE A 64 20.15 14.02 16.40
N VAL A 65 20.13 15.09 15.61
CA VAL A 65 21.03 16.24 15.79
C VAL A 65 20.74 16.99 17.10
N ALA A 66 19.48 17.09 17.51
CA ALA A 66 19.10 17.71 18.78
C ALA A 66 19.54 16.85 19.99
N ASP A 67 19.32 15.54 19.93
CA ASP A 67 19.64 14.60 21.01
C ASP A 67 21.16 14.42 21.19
N GLY A 68 21.94 14.54 20.12
CA GLY A 68 23.41 14.44 20.15
C GLY A 68 24.15 15.70 20.64
N ARG A 69 23.43 16.73 21.11
CA ARG A 69 24.02 17.95 21.71
C ARG A 69 24.23 17.86 23.23
N HIS A 70 24.26 16.64 23.77
CA HIS A 70 24.66 16.31 25.14
C HIS A 70 26.03 15.64 25.13
#